data_AF-A0A127EUL4-F1
#
_entry.id   AF-A0A127EUL4-F1
#
_cell.length_a   1.000
_cell.length_b   1.000
_cell.length_c   1.000
_cell.angle_alpha   90.00
_cell.angle_beta   90.00
_cell.angle_gamma   90.00
#
_symmetry.space_group_name_H-M   'P 1'
#
loop_
_entity.id
_entity.type
_entity.pdbx_description
1 polymer ?
#
loop_
_entity_poly.entity_id
_entity_poly.type
_entity_poly.pdbx_seq_one_letter_code
_entity_poly.pdbx_strand_id
1 'polypeptide(L)'
;MSANLATLGLATVGLAAVLSSQALADEMTTGAGVAPKGPLNTLKDVGQAIGECWKWPPLSEVVHGGMELTVVLSFKRNGEIFGARLTYQRRDIPAEERALYYASLMDALKLCSPLPLSARLGEAIAGRPFSFRFKDTRGERKA
;
A
#
# COMPACT_ATOMS: atom_id res chain seq x y z
N MET A 1 -19.66 19.45 -78.86
CA MET A 1 -20.81 18.61 -78.47
C MET A 1 -20.84 18.53 -76.94
N SER A 2 -21.93 18.99 -76.33
CA SER A 2 -22.38 18.81 -74.91
C SER A 2 -21.54 19.51 -73.81
N ALA A 3 -21.98 20.61 -73.17
CA ALA A 3 -23.02 20.76 -72.10
C ALA A 3 -22.63 19.99 -70.80
N ASN A 4 -22.73 20.46 -69.55
CA ASN A 4 -23.43 21.59 -68.91
C ASN A 4 -22.95 21.78 -67.44
N LEU A 5 -23.40 22.89 -66.85
CA LEU A 5 -23.33 23.42 -65.46
C LEU A 5 -23.38 22.41 -64.28
N ALA A 6 -22.76 22.77 -63.13
CA ALA A 6 -23.49 23.24 -61.93
C ALA A 6 -22.59 23.43 -60.68
N THR A 7 -22.79 24.57 -60.03
CA THR A 7 -22.36 25.01 -58.69
C THR A 7 -22.92 24.17 -57.54
N LEU A 8 -22.20 24.16 -56.40
CA LEU A 8 -22.63 24.15 -54.97
C LEU A 8 -21.44 23.56 -54.18
N GLY A 9 -20.94 24.07 -53.07
CA GLY A 9 -21.59 24.76 -51.96
C GLY A 9 -20.92 24.21 -50.68
N LEU A 10 -20.70 25.07 -49.69
CA LEU A 10 -19.87 24.88 -48.50
C LEU A 10 -20.11 23.57 -47.73
N ALA A 11 -19.02 22.98 -47.22
CA ALA A 11 -18.98 22.42 -45.86
C ALA A 11 -17.51 22.32 -45.38
N THR A 12 -17.06 23.36 -44.67
CA THR A 12 -15.90 23.25 -43.78
C THR A 12 -16.25 22.28 -42.65
N VAL A 13 -15.96 21.00 -42.83
CA VAL A 13 -15.99 20.04 -41.73
C VAL A 13 -14.71 20.29 -40.93
N GLY A 14 -14.83 21.14 -39.91
CA GLY A 14 -13.85 21.24 -38.85
C GLY A 14 -13.74 19.88 -38.18
N LEU A 15 -12.75 19.10 -38.58
CA LEU A 15 -12.40 17.84 -37.95
C LEU A 15 -11.76 18.19 -36.60
N ALA A 16 -12.60 18.44 -35.60
CA ALA A 16 -12.18 18.51 -34.21
C ALA A 16 -11.59 17.13 -33.84
N ALA A 17 -10.27 17.08 -33.69
CA ALA A 17 -9.54 15.93 -33.22
C ALA A 17 -9.98 15.61 -31.78
N VAL A 18 -10.90 14.66 -31.62
CA VAL A 18 -11.14 14.04 -30.32
C VAL A 18 -10.21 12.83 -30.21
N LEU A 19 -8.96 13.10 -29.83
CA LEU A 19 -8.04 12.08 -29.34
C LEU A 19 -8.53 11.62 -27.97
N SER A 20 -9.52 10.73 -27.95
CA SER A 20 -9.93 10.01 -26.75
C SER A 20 -8.88 8.94 -26.43
N SER A 21 -7.74 9.36 -25.88
CA SER A 21 -6.77 8.45 -25.26
C SER A 21 -7.37 7.90 -23.96
N GLN A 22 -8.24 6.91 -24.08
CA GLN A 22 -8.59 6.07 -22.93
C GLN A 22 -7.46 5.06 -22.75
N ALA A 23 -6.39 5.52 -22.10
CA ALA A 23 -5.46 4.61 -21.45
C ALA A 23 -6.23 3.92 -20.33
N LEU A 24 -6.78 2.74 -20.61
CA LEU A 24 -7.05 1.76 -19.59
C LEU A 24 -5.68 1.36 -19.04
N ALA A 25 -5.22 2.11 -18.03
CA ALA A 25 -4.30 1.56 -17.07
C ALA A 25 -5.05 0.42 -16.38
N ASP A 26 -4.87 -0.79 -16.91
CA ASP A 26 -5.11 -2.00 -16.17
C ASP A 26 -4.12 -1.95 -15.01
N GLU A 27 -4.53 -1.30 -13.92
CA GLU A 27 -3.84 -1.43 -12.64
C GLU A 27 -3.96 -2.90 -12.27
N MET A 28 -2.92 -3.65 -12.63
CA MET A 28 -2.63 -4.97 -12.07
C MET A 28 -2.82 -4.85 -10.56
N THR A 29 -3.96 -5.33 -10.08
CA THR A 29 -4.41 -5.16 -8.70
C THR A 29 -3.57 -6.04 -7.80
N THR A 30 -2.36 -5.58 -7.52
CA THR A 30 -1.57 -6.05 -6.40
C THR A 30 -2.08 -5.26 -5.21
N GLY A 31 -2.98 -5.87 -4.43
CA GLY A 31 -3.70 -5.26 -3.31
C GLY A 31 -2.87 -4.19 -2.58
N ALA A 32 -3.30 -2.94 -2.69
CA ALA A 32 -2.70 -1.85 -1.94
C ALA A 32 -2.97 -2.10 -0.45
N GLY A 33 -1.97 -1.84 0.39
CA GLY A 33 -2.22 -1.72 1.83
C GLY A 33 -3.31 -0.67 2.04
N VAL A 34 -4.17 -0.89 3.02
CA VAL A 34 -5.33 0.00 3.27
C VAL A 34 -5.04 0.83 4.51
N ALA A 35 -5.12 2.15 4.36
CA ALA A 35 -5.06 3.05 5.51
C ALA A 35 -6.28 2.81 6.43
N PRO A 36 -6.11 2.77 7.76
CA PRO A 36 -7.20 2.45 8.67
C PRO A 36 -8.30 3.53 8.64
N LYS A 37 -9.56 3.10 8.80
CA LYS A 37 -10.74 3.98 8.79
C LYS A 37 -11.45 3.97 10.15
N GLY A 38 -11.86 5.15 10.61
CA GLY A 38 -12.65 5.31 11.84
C GLY A 38 -11.85 5.14 13.14
N PRO A 39 -12.44 5.46 14.30
CA PRO A 39 -11.71 5.47 15.57
C PRO A 39 -11.37 4.07 16.06
N LEU A 40 -10.08 3.78 16.26
CA LEU A 40 -9.59 2.57 16.91
C LEU A 40 -9.72 2.71 18.43
N ASN A 41 -10.38 1.75 19.08
CA ASN A 41 -10.72 1.84 20.49
C ASN A 41 -9.95 0.86 21.37
N THR A 42 -9.38 -0.18 20.78
CA THR A 42 -8.63 -1.23 21.49
C THR A 42 -7.25 -1.48 20.87
N LEU A 43 -6.36 -2.09 21.65
CA LEU A 43 -5.06 -2.53 21.14
C LEU A 43 -5.20 -3.64 20.08
N LYS A 44 -6.28 -4.42 20.13
CA LYS A 44 -6.61 -5.40 19.09
C LYS A 44 -6.90 -4.70 17.76
N ASP A 45 -7.68 -3.62 17.78
CA ASP A 45 -7.98 -2.84 16.57
C ASP A 45 -6.72 -2.23 15.98
N VAL A 46 -5.80 -1.76 16.83
CA VAL A 46 -4.48 -1.27 16.39
C VAL A 46 -3.66 -2.36 15.71
N GLY A 47 -3.58 -3.56 16.28
CA GLY A 47 -2.89 -4.68 15.66
C GLY A 47 -3.47 -5.07 14.31
N GLN A 48 -4.81 -5.07 14.20
CA GLN A 48 -5.50 -5.33 12.94
C GLN A 48 -5.22 -4.24 11.90
N ALA A 49 -5.37 -2.97 12.28
CA ALA A 49 -5.12 -1.80 11.43
C ALA A 49 -3.70 -1.80 10.86
N ILE A 50 -2.68 -2.09 11.69
CA ILE A 50 -1.29 -2.16 11.22
C ILE A 50 -1.10 -3.35 10.26
N GLY A 51 -1.76 -4.48 10.51
CA GLY A 51 -1.77 -5.61 9.59
C GLY A 51 -2.38 -5.28 8.22
N GLU A 52 -3.44 -4.47 8.19
CA GLU A 52 -4.13 -4.04 6.96
C GLU A 52 -3.31 -3.04 6.12
N CYS A 53 -2.47 -2.22 6.75
CA CYS A 53 -1.50 -1.38 6.04
C CYS A 53 -0.40 -2.17 5.35
N TRP A 54 -0.19 -3.43 5.76
CA TRP A 54 0.93 -4.21 5.31
C TRP A 54 0.73 -4.75 3.89
N LYS A 55 1.66 -4.41 2.99
CA LYS A 55 1.77 -5.02 1.67
C LYS A 55 3.12 -5.72 1.55
N TRP A 56 3.09 -7.03 1.49
CA TRP A 56 4.29 -7.81 1.26
C TRP A 56 4.82 -7.62 -0.18
N PRO A 57 6.14 -7.74 -0.41
CA PRO A 57 6.69 -7.77 -1.75
C PRO A 57 5.97 -8.82 -2.62
N PRO A 58 5.78 -8.56 -3.92
CA PRO A 58 5.18 -9.53 -4.81
C PRO A 58 6.09 -10.77 -4.93
N LEU A 59 5.49 -11.95 -5.05
CA LEU A 59 6.25 -13.21 -5.16
C LEU A 59 7.13 -13.29 -6.42
N SER A 60 6.93 -12.39 -7.39
CA SER A 60 7.83 -12.23 -8.55
C SER A 60 9.17 -11.59 -8.20
N GLU A 61 9.25 -10.87 -7.08
CA GLU A 61 10.45 -10.15 -6.63
C GLU A 61 11.19 -10.88 -5.50
N VAL A 62 10.56 -11.87 -4.87
CA VAL A 62 11.15 -12.65 -3.77
C VAL A 62 11.05 -14.14 -4.07
N VAL A 63 12.20 -14.82 -3.98
CA VAL A 63 12.28 -16.28 -4.21
C VAL A 63 11.91 -17.02 -2.94
N HIS A 64 12.26 -16.46 -1.78
CA HIS A 64 12.08 -17.08 -0.48
C HIS A 64 10.84 -16.50 0.22
N GLY A 65 9.68 -17.09 -0.04
CA GLY A 65 8.45 -16.82 0.74
C GLY A 65 8.60 -17.16 2.24
N GLY A 66 7.59 -16.91 3.06
CA GLY A 66 7.65 -17.27 4.49
C GLY A 66 8.33 -16.26 5.41
N MET A 67 8.44 -14.98 5.02
CA MET A 67 9.17 -13.99 5.81
C MET A 67 8.55 -13.77 7.20
N GLU A 68 9.41 -13.53 8.19
CA GLU A 68 8.99 -13.11 9.52
C GLU A 68 9.77 -11.88 9.99
N LEU A 69 9.04 -10.88 10.51
CA LEU A 69 9.56 -9.63 11.05
C LEU A 69 8.96 -9.36 12.43
N THR A 70 9.75 -8.84 13.36
CA THR A 70 9.24 -8.26 14.61
C THR A 70 9.69 -6.82 14.74
N VAL A 71 8.75 -5.91 14.88
CA VAL A 71 9.00 -4.47 15.01
C VAL A 71 8.40 -3.97 16.32
N VAL A 72 9.15 -3.14 17.03
CA VAL A 72 8.66 -2.39 18.18
C VAL A 72 8.27 -0.99 17.71
N LEU A 73 7.02 -0.62 17.93
CA LEU A 73 6.45 0.68 17.55
C LEU A 73 6.07 1.49 18.79
N SER A 74 6.12 2.81 18.65
CA SER A 74 5.64 3.75 19.66
C SER A 74 4.82 4.85 19.00
N PHE A 75 3.71 5.19 19.65
CA PHE A 75 2.70 6.11 19.11
C PHE A 75 2.60 7.37 19.96
N LYS A 76 2.31 8.51 19.32
CA LYS A 76 1.83 9.71 20.01
C LYS A 76 0.34 9.57 20.34
N ARG A 77 -0.20 10.49 21.16
CA ARG A 77 -1.63 10.53 21.53
C ARG A 77 -2.56 10.65 20.31
N ASN A 78 -2.12 11.34 19.26
CA ASN A 78 -2.84 11.49 17.99
C ASN A 78 -2.69 10.30 17.03
N GLY A 79 -2.01 9.22 17.45
CA GLY A 79 -1.78 8.02 16.64
C GLY A 79 -0.61 8.09 15.67
N GLU A 80 0.14 9.19 15.63
CA GLU A 80 1.37 9.26 14.84
C GLU A 80 2.40 8.23 15.34
N ILE A 81 2.98 7.46 14.43
CA ILE A 81 4.09 6.57 14.72
C ILE A 81 5.36 7.42 14.79
N PHE A 82 5.93 7.56 15.98
CA PHE A 82 7.14 8.37 16.18
C PHE A 82 8.38 7.53 16.51
N GLY A 83 8.21 6.25 16.83
CA GLY A 83 9.28 5.31 17.08
C GLY A 83 9.03 3.99 16.36
N ALA A 84 10.03 3.50 15.65
CA ALA A 84 10.00 2.20 15.00
C ALA A 84 11.38 1.55 15.09
N ARG A 85 11.44 0.31 15.60
CA ARG A 85 12.67 -0.47 15.69
C ARG A 85 12.41 -1.90 15.22
N LEU A 86 13.04 -2.31 14.13
CA LEU A 86 13.09 -3.71 13.73
C LEU A 86 13.97 -4.48 14.73
N THR A 87 13.36 -5.43 15.44
CA THR A 87 14.03 -6.24 16.48
C THR A 87 14.38 -7.63 15.99
N TYR A 88 13.63 -8.13 15.00
CA TYR A 88 13.89 -9.42 14.36
C TYR A 88 13.51 -9.37 12.89
N GLN A 89 14.33 -10.02 12.08
CA GLN A 89 14.02 -10.37 10.70
C GLN A 89 14.63 -11.74 10.42
N ARG A 90 13.87 -12.61 9.75
CA ARG A 90 14.36 -13.91 9.31
C ARG A 90 15.67 -13.75 8.51
N ARG A 91 16.69 -14.55 8.80
CA ARG A 91 18.07 -14.38 8.27
C ARG A 91 18.51 -15.43 7.25
N ASP A 92 17.72 -16.48 7.06
CA ASP A 92 18.00 -17.60 6.14
C ASP A 92 17.68 -17.28 4.66
N ILE A 93 17.69 -16.00 4.28
CA ILE A 93 17.45 -15.55 2.91
C ILE A 93 18.44 -14.44 2.51
N PRO A 94 18.64 -14.19 1.20
CA PRO A 94 19.56 -13.17 0.69
C PRO A 94 19.31 -11.77 1.27
N ALA A 95 20.38 -10.96 1.37
CA ALA A 95 20.28 -9.61 1.96
C ALA A 95 19.40 -8.68 1.13
N GLU A 96 19.39 -8.87 -0.18
CA GLU A 96 18.61 -8.12 -1.16
C GLU A 96 17.11 -8.37 -0.93
N GLU A 97 16.70 -9.63 -0.76
CA GLU A 97 15.31 -9.97 -0.43
C GLU A 97 14.90 -9.42 0.94
N ARG A 98 15.79 -9.49 1.94
CA ARG A 98 15.54 -8.87 3.25
C ARG A 98 15.32 -7.36 3.14
N ALA A 99 16.03 -6.69 2.24
CA ALA A 99 15.87 -5.27 2.00
C ALA A 99 14.50 -4.94 1.37
N LEU A 100 13.99 -5.76 0.46
CA LEU A 100 12.64 -5.61 -0.10
C LEU A 100 11.57 -5.71 0.99
N TYR A 101 11.66 -6.73 1.85
CA TYR A 101 10.75 -6.88 2.99
C TYR A 101 10.84 -5.71 3.98
N TYR A 102 12.02 -5.15 4.18
CA TYR A 102 12.21 -3.96 5.02
C TYR A 102 11.61 -2.69 4.39
N ALA A 103 11.74 -2.52 3.07
CA ALA A 103 11.10 -1.42 2.35
C ALA A 103 9.57 -1.47 2.49
N SER A 104 8.97 -2.66 2.29
CA SER A 104 7.54 -2.88 2.53
C SER A 104 7.10 -2.55 3.96
N LEU A 105 7.91 -2.91 4.97
CA LEU A 105 7.67 -2.51 6.37
C LEU A 105 7.61 -0.99 6.49
N MET A 106 8.62 -0.27 5.96
CA MET A 106 8.67 1.19 6.06
C MET A 106 7.48 1.86 5.36
N ASP A 107 7.07 1.35 4.20
CA ASP A 107 5.92 1.90 3.47
C ASP A 107 4.60 1.64 4.18
N ALA A 108 4.43 0.46 4.79
CA ALA A 108 3.28 0.16 5.63
C ALA A 108 3.21 1.10 6.85
N LEU A 109 4.33 1.37 7.52
CA LEU A 109 4.37 2.29 8.67
C LEU A 109 4.03 3.73 8.27
N LYS A 110 4.50 4.20 7.10
CA LYS A 110 4.13 5.52 6.57
C LYS A 110 2.64 5.60 6.27
N LEU A 111 2.08 4.57 5.64
CA LEU A 111 0.66 4.51 5.27
C LEU A 111 -0.25 4.51 6.50
N CYS A 112 0.16 3.81 7.56
CA CYS A 112 -0.62 3.67 8.78
C CYS A 112 -0.53 4.89 9.72
N SER A 113 0.36 5.84 9.46
CA SER A 113 0.60 6.99 10.35
C SER A 113 -0.04 8.26 9.79
N PRO A 114 -0.87 8.99 10.57
CA PRO A 114 -1.31 8.66 11.93
C PRO A 114 -2.44 7.61 11.96
N LEU A 115 -2.40 6.73 12.95
CA LEU A 115 -3.52 5.84 13.24
C LEU A 115 -4.70 6.65 13.78
N PRO A 116 -5.94 6.37 13.35
CA PRO A 116 -7.11 7.07 13.86
C PRO A 116 -7.49 6.56 15.26
N LEU A 117 -6.65 6.79 16.26
CA LEU A 117 -6.90 6.37 17.64
C LEU A 117 -8.03 7.20 18.25
N SER A 118 -8.89 6.57 19.07
CA SER A 118 -9.76 7.32 19.94
C SER A 118 -8.96 8.05 21.01
N ALA A 119 -9.47 9.20 21.50
CA ALA A 119 -8.77 9.99 22.51
C ALA A 119 -8.39 9.16 23.75
N ARG A 120 -9.31 8.31 24.24
CA ARG A 120 -9.06 7.42 25.38
C ARG A 120 -7.92 6.44 25.10
N LEU A 121 -7.90 5.82 23.93
CA LEU A 121 -6.86 4.87 23.58
C LEU A 121 -5.51 5.57 23.39
N GLY A 122 -5.49 6.68 22.67
CA GLY A 122 -4.29 7.50 22.44
C GLY A 122 -3.61 7.90 23.74
N GLU A 123 -4.37 8.36 24.75
CA GLU A 123 -3.85 8.66 26.08
C GLU A 123 -3.28 7.42 26.80
N ALA A 124 -3.92 6.26 26.66
CA ALA A 124 -3.51 5.02 27.34
C ALA A 124 -2.24 4.38 26.75
N ILE A 125 -1.94 4.63 25.47
CA ILE A 125 -0.83 3.97 24.77
C ILE A 125 0.31 4.91 24.37
N ALA A 126 0.11 6.24 24.45
CA ALA A 126 1.10 7.20 24.02
C ALA A 126 2.47 7.00 24.71
N GLY A 127 3.53 7.02 23.91
CA GLY A 127 4.91 6.86 24.38
C GLY A 127 5.29 5.44 24.81
N ARG A 128 4.37 4.47 24.77
CA ARG A 128 4.65 3.09 25.18
C ARG A 128 5.12 2.25 23.99
N PRO A 129 6.18 1.43 24.15
CA PRO A 129 6.62 0.52 23.11
C PRO A 129 5.72 -0.72 23.04
N PHE A 130 5.28 -1.08 21.83
CA PHE A 130 4.51 -2.30 21.54
C PHE A 130 5.21 -3.12 20.49
N SER A 131 5.31 -4.43 20.72
CA SER A 131 5.93 -5.38 19.79
C SER A 131 4.88 -5.99 18.86
N PHE A 132 5.11 -5.89 17.55
CA PHE A 132 4.28 -6.47 16.51
C PHE A 132 5.08 -7.48 15.71
N ARG A 133 4.51 -8.68 15.53
CA ARG A 133 5.11 -9.76 14.73
C ARG A 133 4.31 -9.93 13.45
N PHE A 134 4.98 -9.79 12.31
CA PHE A 134 4.41 -9.97 10.98
C PHE A 134 4.96 -11.25 10.38
N LYS A 135 4.07 -12.04 9.77
CA LYS A 135 4.42 -13.28 9.07
C LYS A 135 3.81 -13.26 7.67
N ASP A 136 4.66 -13.42 6.67
CA ASP A 136 4.26 -13.65 5.29
C ASP A 136 4.12 -15.15 5.10
N THR A 137 2.90 -15.69 5.23
CA THR A 137 2.68 -17.14 5.07
C THR A 137 2.64 -17.57 3.59
N ARG A 138 2.86 -16.65 2.64
CA ARG A 138 2.85 -16.96 1.20
C ARG A 138 4.15 -17.66 0.83
N GLY A 139 4.04 -18.71 0.01
CA GLY A 139 5.22 -19.47 -0.45
C GLY A 139 5.84 -20.40 0.61
N GLU A 140 5.29 -20.48 1.82
CA GLU A 140 5.69 -21.51 2.79
C GLU A 140 5.33 -22.89 2.23
N ARG A 141 6.32 -23.78 2.05
CA ARG A 141 6.04 -25.20 1.84
C ARG A 141 5.42 -25.74 3.12
N LYS A 142 4.13 -26.09 3.07
CA LYS A 142 3.48 -26.85 4.13
C LYS A 142 4.18 -28.21 4.21
N ALA A 143 4.75 -28.53 5.37
CA ALA A 143 5.28 -29.85 5.69
C ALA A 143 4.13 -30.84 5.87
#